data_AF-A0A6G1BA41-F1
#
_entry.id   AF-A0A6G1BA41-F1
#
_cell.length_a   1.000
_cell.length_b   1.000
_cell.length_c   1.000
_cell.angle_alpha   90.00
_cell.angle_beta   90.00
_cell.angle_gamma   90.00
#
_symmetry.space_group_name_H-M   'P 1'
#
loop_
_entity.id
_entity.type
_entity.pdbx_description
1 polymer ?
#
loop_
_entity_poly.entity_id
_entity_poly.type
_entity_poly.pdbx_seq_one_letter_code
_entity_poly.pdbx_strand_id
1 'polypeptide(L)'
;ELKNAINEIQNKMEASKARIEEAERRISDLEDTTIEKEEAKKKRNKLIQEHKRRVRQLNDTIKQNNIRIIGIPEEEDRGKGVEGVIEQIIAENFPNLGKEIDVEIQEAQRTPLRHNLNRSSA
;
A
#
# COMPACT_ATOMS: atom_id res chain seq x y z
N GLU A 1 60.08 -33.76 -22.79
CA GLU A 1 59.32 -33.28 -21.62
C GLU A 1 58.89 -31.81 -21.76
N LEU A 2 59.82 -30.86 -21.90
CA LEU A 2 59.50 -29.42 -22.06
C LEU A 2 58.52 -29.09 -23.21
N LYS A 3 58.67 -29.71 -24.38
CA LYS A 3 57.82 -29.45 -25.55
C LYS A 3 56.35 -29.84 -25.31
N ASN A 4 56.10 -30.92 -24.57
CA ASN A 4 54.74 -31.37 -24.24
C ASN A 4 54.09 -30.41 -23.23
N ALA A 5 54.85 -29.97 -22.22
CA ALA A 5 54.38 -28.98 -21.25
C ALA A 5 54.01 -27.63 -21.92
N ILE A 6 54.79 -27.18 -22.90
CA ILE A 6 54.49 -25.96 -23.67
C ILE A 6 53.17 -26.11 -24.44
N ASN A 7 52.96 -27.24 -25.12
CA ASN A 7 51.72 -27.50 -25.87
C ASN A 7 50.49 -27.55 -24.95
N GLU A 8 50.61 -28.16 -23.76
CA GLU A 8 49.52 -28.18 -22.78
C GLU A 8 49.15 -26.79 -22.29
N ILE A 9 50.15 -25.93 -22.06
CA ILE A 9 49.94 -24.52 -21.66
C ILE A 9 49.21 -23.77 -22.77
N GLN A 10 49.62 -23.94 -24.03
CA GLN A 10 48.97 -23.31 -25.18
C GLN A 10 47.49 -23.72 -25.30
N ASN A 11 47.20 -25.02 -25.20
CA ASN A 11 45.82 -25.51 -25.25
C ASN A 11 44.95 -24.95 -24.11
N LYS A 12 45.49 -24.89 -22.89
CA LYS A 12 44.78 -24.29 -21.74
C LYS A 12 44.55 -22.79 -21.92
N MET A 13 45.49 -22.10 -22.57
CA MET A 13 45.37 -20.68 -22.88
C MET A 13 44.28 -20.41 -23.91
N GLU A 14 44.23 -21.20 -24.99
CA GLU A 14 43.16 -21.11 -25.99
C GLU A 14 41.79 -21.42 -25.39
N ALA A 15 41.68 -22.47 -24.57
CA ALA A 15 40.45 -22.79 -23.86
C ALA A 15 40.02 -21.67 -22.90
N SER A 16 40.97 -21.02 -22.24
CA SER A 16 40.69 -19.88 -21.36
C SER A 16 40.23 -18.66 -22.15
N LYS A 17 40.84 -18.38 -23.30
CA LYS A 17 40.44 -17.30 -24.20
C LYS A 17 39.00 -17.47 -24.68
N ALA A 18 38.64 -18.66 -25.17
CA ALA A 18 37.28 -18.95 -25.61
C ALA A 18 36.25 -18.78 -24.47
N ARG A 19 36.61 -19.18 -23.24
CA ARG A 19 35.76 -18.97 -22.05
C ARG A 19 35.58 -17.49 -21.69
N ILE A 20 36.62 -16.68 -21.86
CA ILE A 20 36.57 -15.22 -21.64
C ILE A 20 35.65 -14.56 -22.68
N GLU A 21 35.82 -14.86 -23.96
CA GLU A 21 34.98 -14.32 -25.04
C GLU A 21 33.50 -14.70 -24.88
N GLU A 22 33.21 -15.91 -24.40
CA GLU A 22 31.85 -16.32 -24.03
C GLU A 22 31.32 -15.56 -22.82
N ALA A 23 32.15 -15.36 -21.79
CA ALA A 23 31.76 -14.59 -20.61
C ALA A 23 31.48 -13.13 -20.95
N GLU A 24 32.30 -12.51 -21.82
CA GLU A 24 32.11 -11.14 -22.29
C GLU A 24 30.78 -10.95 -23.03
N ARG A 25 30.44 -11.86 -23.95
CA ARG A 25 29.14 -11.84 -24.64
C ARG A 25 27.97 -11.96 -23.66
N ARG A 26 28.04 -12.89 -22.72
CA ARG A 26 27.01 -13.07 -21.69
C ARG A 26 26.87 -11.84 -20.79
N ILE A 27 27.98 -11.14 -20.48
CA ILE A 27 27.95 -9.90 -19.70
C ILE A 27 27.23 -8.81 -20.52
N SER A 28 27.55 -8.66 -21.80
CA SER A 28 26.86 -7.71 -22.70
C SER A 28 25.35 -7.95 -22.74
N ASP A 29 24.90 -9.20 -22.92
CA ASP A 29 23.48 -9.54 -22.93
C ASP A 29 22.81 -9.23 -21.57
N LEU A 30 23.52 -9.45 -20.47
CA LEU A 30 23.03 -9.15 -19.13
C LEU A 30 22.94 -7.64 -18.88
N GLU A 31 23.87 -6.84 -19.41
CA GLU A 31 23.83 -5.37 -19.31
C GLU A 31 22.60 -4.82 -20.03
N ASP A 32 22.34 -5.26 -21.26
CA ASP A 32 21.18 -4.85 -22.06
C ASP A 32 19.87 -5.22 -21.35
N THR A 33 19.73 -6.47 -20.92
CA THR A 33 18.53 -6.93 -20.20
C THR A 33 18.32 -6.21 -18.86
N THR A 34 19.39 -5.74 -18.22
CA THR A 34 19.31 -4.98 -16.97
C THR A 34 18.77 -3.57 -17.21
N ILE A 35 19.20 -2.93 -18.29
CA ILE A 35 18.68 -1.61 -18.71
C ILE A 35 17.18 -1.70 -18.99
N GLU A 36 16.75 -2.68 -19.79
CA GLU A 36 15.33 -2.90 -20.11
C GLU A 36 14.47 -3.12 -18.85
N LYS A 37 14.97 -3.93 -17.90
CA LYS A 37 14.28 -4.18 -16.62
C LYS A 37 14.13 -2.92 -15.80
N GLU A 38 15.15 -2.06 -15.77
CA GLU A 38 15.09 -0.80 -15.02
C GLU A 38 14.08 0.18 -15.64
N GLU A 39 14.00 0.25 -16.97
CA GLU A 39 12.95 1.03 -17.65
C GLU A 39 11.54 0.49 -17.36
N ALA A 40 11.35 -0.83 -17.43
CA ALA A 40 10.08 -1.47 -17.10
C ALA A 40 9.68 -1.21 -15.64
N LYS A 41 10.64 -1.25 -14.71
CA LYS A 41 10.44 -0.91 -13.30
C LYS A 41 10.03 0.55 -13.11
N LYS A 42 10.69 1.50 -13.79
CA LYS A 42 10.31 2.91 -13.78
C LYS A 42 8.87 3.13 -14.25
N LYS A 43 8.46 2.46 -15.35
CA LYS A 43 7.07 2.51 -15.86
C LYS A 43 6.08 1.96 -14.84
N ARG A 44 6.36 0.79 -14.24
CA ARG A 44 5.52 0.20 -13.18
C ARG A 44 5.39 1.11 -11.95
N ASN A 45 6.49 1.73 -11.51
CA ASN A 45 6.47 2.64 -10.37
C ASN A 45 5.59 3.87 -10.61
N LYS A 46 5.61 4.44 -11.83
CA LYS A 46 4.70 5.54 -12.19
C LYS A 46 3.24 5.11 -12.12
N LEU A 47 2.90 3.94 -12.64
CA LEU A 47 1.54 3.39 -12.56
C LEU A 47 1.09 3.16 -11.11
N ILE A 48 1.97 2.61 -10.26
CA ILE A 48 1.68 2.42 -8.83
C ILE A 48 1.40 3.76 -8.14
N GLN A 49 2.21 4.79 -8.41
CA GLN A 49 2.00 6.12 -7.84
C GLN A 49 0.67 6.72 -8.29
N GLU A 50 0.32 6.55 -9.57
CA GLU A 50 -0.94 7.05 -10.11
C GLU A 50 -2.13 6.33 -9.49
N HIS A 51 -2.11 5.00 -9.42
CA HIS A 51 -3.14 4.21 -8.77
C HIS A 51 -3.29 4.56 -7.28
N LYS A 52 -2.18 4.76 -6.57
CA LYS A 52 -2.21 5.21 -5.17
C LYS A 52 -2.91 6.57 -5.02
N ARG A 53 -2.68 7.50 -5.95
CA ARG A 53 -3.38 8.79 -5.98
C ARG A 53 -4.88 8.59 -6.24
N ARG A 54 -5.25 7.77 -7.24
CA ARG A 54 -6.66 7.50 -7.55
C ARG A 54 -7.39 6.83 -6.39
N VAL A 55 -6.78 5.86 -5.72
CA VAL A 55 -7.35 5.20 -4.53
C VAL A 55 -7.61 6.21 -3.41
N ARG A 56 -6.68 7.15 -3.15
CA ARG A 56 -6.90 8.22 -2.19
C ARG A 56 -8.09 9.09 -2.58
N GLN A 57 -8.12 9.57 -3.82
CA GLN A 57 -9.23 10.40 -4.32
C GLN A 57 -10.58 9.68 -4.17
N LEU A 58 -10.67 8.41 -4.58
CA LEU A 58 -11.90 7.63 -4.44
C LEU A 58 -12.30 7.47 -2.98
N ASN A 59 -11.34 7.16 -2.09
CA ASN A 59 -11.61 7.04 -0.67
C ASN A 59 -12.07 8.36 -0.05
N ASP A 60 -11.51 9.50 -0.48
CA ASP A 60 -11.91 10.82 -0.01
C ASP A 60 -13.32 11.17 -0.50
N THR A 61 -13.65 10.84 -1.75
CA THR A 61 -15.02 10.97 -2.29
C THR A 61 -16.02 10.10 -1.54
N ILE A 62 -15.70 8.82 -1.30
CA ILE A 62 -16.58 7.89 -0.58
C ILE A 62 -16.84 8.38 0.85
N LYS A 63 -15.83 8.99 1.49
CA LYS A 63 -15.91 9.46 2.88
C LYS A 63 -16.36 10.91 3.01
N GLN A 64 -16.70 11.58 1.91
CA GLN A 64 -17.00 13.02 1.90
C GLN A 64 -18.14 13.39 2.87
N ASN A 65 -19.14 12.53 3.02
CA ASN A 65 -20.29 12.75 3.90
C ASN A 65 -20.14 12.10 5.28
N ASN A 66 -19.01 11.43 5.55
CA ASN A 66 -18.82 10.69 6.80
C ASN A 66 -18.30 11.63 7.89
N ILE A 67 -18.96 11.63 9.04
CA ILE A 67 -18.54 12.39 10.23
C ILE A 67 -17.94 11.42 11.26
N ARG A 68 -16.80 11.79 11.84
CA ARG A 68 -16.17 11.03 12.93
C ARG A 68 -16.37 11.74 14.26
N ILE A 69 -17.15 11.12 15.14
CA ILE A 69 -17.38 11.60 16.51
C ILE A 69 -16.42 10.86 17.45
N ILE A 70 -15.74 11.60 18.32
CA ILE A 70 -14.75 11.06 19.27
C ILE A 70 -15.10 11.48 20.70
N GLY A 71 -14.61 10.73 21.69
CA GLY A 71 -14.85 11.02 23.10
C GLY A 71 -16.17 10.50 23.66
N ILE A 72 -16.96 9.78 22.86
CA ILE A 72 -18.22 9.17 23.32
C ILE A 72 -17.90 7.88 24.11
N PRO A 73 -18.32 7.75 25.38
CA PRO A 73 -18.19 6.52 26.14
C PRO A 73 -18.87 5.34 25.43
N GLU A 74 -18.30 4.13 25.50
CA GLU A 74 -18.87 2.95 24.84
C GLU A 74 -20.23 2.53 25.42
N GLU A 75 -20.46 2.83 26.70
CA GLU A 75 -21.71 2.52 27.42
C GLU A 75 -22.89 3.38 26.93
N GLU A 76 -22.63 4.53 26.32
CA GLU A 76 -23.65 5.49 25.89
C GLU A 76 -24.57 4.90 24.80
N ASP A 77 -24.06 3.96 24.01
CA ASP A 77 -24.83 3.29 22.96
C ASP A 77 -25.73 2.18 23.52
N ARG A 78 -25.53 1.74 24.78
CA ARG A 78 -26.27 0.62 25.34
C ARG A 78 -27.73 1.02 25.55
N GLY A 79 -28.61 0.36 24.80
CA GLY A 79 -30.06 0.57 24.85
C GLY A 79 -30.59 1.37 23.66
N LYS A 80 -30.07 2.57 23.40
CA LYS A 80 -30.54 3.45 22.31
C LYS A 80 -29.80 3.28 20.98
N GLY A 81 -28.70 2.52 20.97
CA GLY A 81 -27.88 2.31 19.78
C GLY A 81 -27.04 3.54 19.40
N VAL A 82 -26.20 3.40 18.37
CA VAL A 82 -25.28 4.48 17.92
C VAL A 82 -26.07 5.67 17.35
N GLU A 83 -27.14 5.41 16.62
CA GLU A 83 -28.00 6.45 16.02
C GLU A 83 -28.68 7.30 17.10
N GLY A 84 -29.23 6.67 18.15
CA GLY A 84 -29.85 7.40 19.26
C GLY A 84 -28.86 8.29 20.03
N VAL A 85 -27.57 7.91 20.07
CA VAL A 85 -26.52 8.80 20.61
C VAL A 85 -26.30 10.01 19.72
N ILE A 86 -26.29 9.84 18.40
CA ILE A 86 -26.14 10.94 17.44
C ILE A 86 -27.32 11.90 17.54
N GLU A 87 -28.55 11.39 17.62
CA GLU A 87 -29.76 12.20 17.79
C GLU A 87 -29.70 13.04 19.07
N GLN A 88 -29.27 12.45 20.19
CA GLN A 88 -29.08 13.20 21.43
C GLN A 88 -28.02 14.29 21.30
N ILE A 89 -26.88 14.00 20.66
CA ILE A 89 -25.82 14.99 20.43
C ILE A 89 -26.35 16.17 19.60
N ILE A 90 -27.12 15.89 18.54
CA ILE A 90 -27.73 16.93 17.69
C ILE A 90 -28.72 17.76 18.51
N ALA A 91 -29.60 17.12 19.28
CA ALA A 91 -30.60 17.83 20.09
C ALA A 91 -29.97 18.71 21.18
N GLU A 92 -28.92 18.24 21.85
CA GLU A 92 -28.25 18.96 22.95
C GLU A 92 -27.37 20.11 22.44
N ASN A 93 -26.66 19.92 21.32
CA ASN A 93 -25.65 20.88 20.85
C ASN A 93 -26.14 21.75 19.68
N PHE A 94 -27.06 21.25 18.86
CA PHE A 94 -27.55 21.89 17.64
C PHE A 94 -29.08 21.89 17.55
N PRO A 95 -29.79 22.51 18.51
CA PRO A 95 -31.25 22.40 18.63
C PRO A 95 -32.05 22.95 17.43
N ASN A 96 -31.44 23.80 16.60
CA ASN A 96 -32.05 24.30 15.37
C ASN A 96 -31.89 23.33 14.20
N LEU A 97 -30.81 22.53 14.18
CA LEU A 97 -30.51 21.60 13.10
C LEU A 97 -31.57 20.52 13.01
N GLY A 98 -31.95 19.90 14.14
CA GLY A 98 -32.98 18.86 14.18
C GLY A 98 -34.42 19.37 14.00
N LYS A 99 -34.65 20.69 13.92
CA LYS A 99 -35.98 21.29 13.69
C LYS A 99 -36.17 21.79 12.26
N GLU A 100 -35.08 22.27 11.65
CA GLU A 100 -35.12 22.92 10.33
C GLU A 100 -34.69 21.99 9.19
N ILE A 101 -33.89 20.96 9.49
CA ILE A 101 -33.33 20.03 8.51
C ILE A 101 -33.55 18.61 9.01
N ASP A 102 -34.14 17.76 8.17
CA ASP A 102 -34.21 16.32 8.45
C ASP A 102 -32.83 15.70 8.20
N VAL A 103 -32.19 15.21 9.25
CA VAL A 103 -30.85 14.63 9.17
C VAL A 103 -30.99 13.12 8.95
N GLU A 104 -30.86 12.69 7.70
CA GLU A 104 -30.89 11.28 7.35
C GLU A 104 -29.52 10.62 7.61
N ILE A 105 -29.51 9.60 8.47
CA ILE A 105 -28.32 8.79 8.76
C ILE A 105 -28.40 7.51 7.92
N GLN A 106 -27.47 7.35 6.97
CA GLN A 106 -27.40 6.12 6.17
C GLN A 106 -26.85 4.93 6.95
N GLU A 107 -25.81 5.16 7.76
CA GLU A 107 -25.16 4.14 8.59
C GLU A 107 -24.44 4.83 9.75
N ALA A 108 -24.57 4.29 10.96
CA ALA A 108 -23.80 4.71 12.12
C ALA A 108 -23.18 3.49 12.82
N GLN A 109 -21.87 3.56 13.11
CA GLN A 109 -21.15 2.45 13.72
C GLN A 109 -19.93 2.91 14.52
N ARG A 110 -19.57 2.13 15.54
CA ARG A 110 -18.31 2.30 16.27
C ARG A 110 -17.13 1.83 15.43
N THR A 111 -16.00 2.53 15.56
CA THR A 111 -14.74 2.14 14.90
C THR A 111 -13.65 1.97 15.96
N PRO A 112 -12.99 0.79 16.03
CA PRO A 112 -13.24 -0.42 15.24
C PRO A 112 -14.56 -1.12 15.62
N LEU A 113 -15.15 -1.85 14.66
CA LEU A 113 -16.44 -2.55 14.84
C LEU A 113 -16.41 -3.58 15.98
N ARG A 114 -15.22 -4.11 16.30
CA ARG A 114 -15.00 -5.01 17.42
C ARG A 114 -14.17 -4.32 18.48
N HIS A 115 -14.70 -4.28 19.69
CA HIS A 115 -13.95 -3.88 20.86
C HIS A 115 -12.81 -4.89 21.09
N ASN A 116 -11.57 -4.39 21.09
CA ASN A 116 -10.42 -5.22 21.43
C ASN A 116 -10.24 -5.22 22.94
N LEU A 117 -10.72 -6.27 23.60
CA LEU A 117 -10.60 -6.47 25.06
C LEU A 117 -9.15 -6.48 25.55
N ASN A 118 -8.16 -6.69 24.66
CA ASN A 118 -6.74 -6.67 24.99
C ASN A 118 -6.12 -5.27 24.85
N ARG A 119 -6.89 -4.25 24.44
CA ARG A 119 -6.41 -2.87 24.39
C ARG A 119 -6.51 -2.30 25.79
N SER A 120 -5.38 -2.06 26.45
CA SER A 120 -5.38 -1.37 27.74
C SER A 120 -6.04 -0.01 27.55
N SER A 121 -7.12 0.23 28.29
CA SER A 121 -7.63 1.58 28.53
C SER A 121 -6.52 2.35 29.25
N ALA A 122 -5.96 3.35 28.57
CA ALA A 122 -5.03 4.29 29.19
C ALA A 122 -5.76 5.24 30.12
#